data_AF-A0A2V2S2Z0-F1
#
_entry.id   AF-A0A2V2S2Z0-F1
#
_cell.length_a   1.000
_cell.length_b   1.000
_cell.length_c   1.000
_cell.angle_alpha   90.00
_cell.angle_beta   90.00
_cell.angle_gamma   90.00
#
_symmetry.space_group_name_H-M   'P 1'
#
loop_
_entity.id
_entity.type
_entity.pdbx_description
1 polymer ?
#
loop_
_entity_poly.entity_id
_entity_poly.type
_entity_poly.pdbx_seq_one_letter_code
_entity_poly.pdbx_strand_id
1 'polypeptide(L)'
;MPTELQVLLSEITRDFPAARIEWDPFPSGVRVLSLELNGRMFELEYHPTRGTGVSENFQDTPPFIGHDEAFDSLDEAISRFKELLSSAKRGEKASRSAAMILQDKKR
;
A
#
# COMPACT_ATOMS: atom_id res chain seq x y z
N MET A 1 8.16 -17.27 -3.32
CA MET A 1 7.96 -15.81 -3.28
C MET A 1 9.32 -15.18 -3.44
N PRO A 2 9.50 -14.21 -4.35
CA PRO A 2 10.76 -13.47 -4.48
C PRO A 2 11.27 -12.93 -3.14
N THR A 3 12.59 -12.85 -2.96
CA THR A 3 13.22 -12.43 -1.71
C THR A 3 12.88 -10.97 -1.39
N GLU A 4 12.79 -10.14 -2.42
CA GLU A 4 12.47 -8.71 -2.36
C GLU A 4 11.09 -8.49 -1.72
N LEU A 5 10.11 -9.33 -2.05
CA LEU A 5 8.77 -9.29 -1.46
C LEU A 5 8.75 -9.79 0.00
N GLN A 6 9.61 -10.74 0.36
CA GLN A 6 9.79 -11.16 1.76
C GLN A 6 10.38 -10.02 2.62
N VAL A 7 11.37 -9.32 2.08
CA VAL A 7 11.97 -8.15 2.72
C VAL A 7 10.93 -7.04 2.87
N LEU A 8 10.18 -6.72 1.81
CA LEU A 8 9.11 -5.74 1.86
C LEU A 8 8.08 -6.05 2.95
N LEU A 9 7.57 -7.28 3.01
CA LEU A 9 6.61 -7.70 4.05
C LEU A 9 7.17 -7.51 5.46
N SER A 10 8.44 -7.85 5.66
CA SER A 10 9.12 -7.68 6.95
C SER A 10 9.24 -6.21 7.35
N GLU A 11 9.58 -5.34 6.39
CA GLU A 11 9.67 -3.89 6.60
C GLU A 11 8.30 -3.28 6.89
N ILE A 12 7.27 -3.65 6.14
CA ILE A 12 5.89 -3.16 6.35
C ILE A 12 5.42 -3.55 7.75
N THR A 13 5.57 -4.82 8.13
CA THR A 13 5.12 -5.33 9.42
C THR A 13 5.80 -4.59 10.58
N ARG A 14 7.08 -4.23 10.42
CA ARG A 14 7.83 -3.43 11.39
C ARG A 14 7.39 -1.97 11.44
N ASP A 15 7.20 -1.34 10.28
CA ASP A 15 7.04 0.11 10.17
C ASP A 15 5.57 0.57 10.27
N PHE A 16 4.64 -0.38 10.05
CA PHE A 16 3.18 -0.22 10.05
C PHE A 16 2.48 -1.40 10.75
N PRO A 17 2.69 -1.59 12.07
CA PRO A 17 2.14 -2.75 12.80
C PRO A 17 0.60 -2.79 12.87
N ALA A 18 -0.08 -1.69 12.54
CA ALA A 18 -1.54 -1.62 12.47
C ALA A 18 -2.09 -1.91 11.06
N ALA A 19 -1.24 -2.12 10.06
CA ALA A 19 -1.69 -2.45 8.71
C ALA A 19 -2.26 -3.87 8.67
N ARG A 20 -3.39 -4.04 7.97
CA ARG A 20 -3.89 -5.37 7.62
C ARG A 20 -3.23 -5.79 6.32
N ILE A 21 -2.56 -6.94 6.31
CA ILE A 21 -1.80 -7.44 5.18
C ILE A 21 -2.39 -8.78 4.74
N GLU A 22 -2.75 -8.87 3.46
CA GLU A 22 -3.25 -10.09 2.82
C GLU A 22 -2.35 -10.42 1.63
N TRP A 23 -2.08 -11.71 1.43
CA TRP A 23 -1.21 -12.20 0.37
C TRP A 23 -1.89 -13.33 -0.38
N ASP A 24 -2.37 -13.03 -1.58
CA ASP A 24 -3.20 -13.93 -2.36
C ASP A 24 -2.44 -14.48 -3.57
N PRO A 25 -2.13 -15.79 -3.58
CA PRO A 25 -1.63 -16.46 -4.76
C PRO A 25 -2.80 -16.86 -5.69
N PHE A 26 -2.77 -16.39 -6.93
CA PHE A 26 -3.76 -16.78 -7.93
C PHE A 26 -3.28 -17.99 -8.77
N PRO A 27 -4.22 -18.83 -9.29
CA PRO A 27 -3.88 -19.95 -10.16
C PRO A 27 -3.11 -19.56 -11.43
N SER A 28 -3.23 -18.30 -11.87
CA SER A 28 -2.50 -17.74 -13.02
C SER A 28 -1.01 -17.54 -12.76
N GLY A 29 -0.54 -17.69 -11.51
CA GLY A 29 0.83 -17.37 -11.11
C GLY A 29 1.01 -15.90 -10.68
N VAL A 30 -0.03 -15.07 -10.84
CA VAL A 30 -0.12 -13.74 -10.25
C VAL A 30 -0.13 -13.86 -8.73
N ARG A 31 0.54 -12.92 -8.06
CA ARG A 31 0.49 -12.78 -6.62
C ARG A 31 0.14 -11.34 -6.28
N VAL A 32 -0.81 -11.15 -5.38
CA VAL A 32 -1.24 -9.82 -4.96
C VAL A 32 -0.94 -9.64 -3.48
N LEU A 33 -0.24 -8.57 -3.15
CA LEU A 33 -0.13 -8.05 -1.80
C LEU A 33 -1.16 -6.96 -1.61
N SER A 34 -2.15 -7.22 -0.77
CA SER A 34 -3.16 -6.24 -0.39
C SER A 34 -2.84 -5.72 1.01
N LEU A 35 -2.86 -4.40 1.16
CA LEU A 35 -2.54 -3.72 2.40
C LEU A 35 -3.56 -2.65 2.71
N GLU A 36 -4.20 -2.76 3.88
CA GLU A 36 -5.08 -1.72 4.39
C GLU A 36 -4.37 -0.90 5.46
N LEU A 37 -4.31 0.42 5.26
CA LEU A 37 -3.72 1.37 6.20
C LEU A 37 -4.54 2.65 6.21
N ASN A 38 -5.07 3.00 7.39
CA ASN A 38 -5.84 4.25 7.60
C ASN A 38 -7.03 4.42 6.64
N GLY A 39 -7.74 3.33 6.32
CA GLY A 39 -8.89 3.35 5.40
C GLY A 39 -8.53 3.49 3.92
N ARG A 40 -7.23 3.42 3.58
CA ARG A 40 -6.71 3.31 2.21
C ARG A 40 -6.29 1.87 1.96
N MET A 41 -6.58 1.37 0.78
CA MET A 41 -6.18 0.04 0.32
C MET A 41 -5.07 0.20 -0.71
N PHE A 42 -3.99 -0.55 -0.54
CA PHE A 42 -2.85 -0.56 -1.45
C PHE A 42 -2.67 -1.97 -1.98
N GLU A 43 -2.50 -2.10 -3.29
CA GLU A 43 -2.27 -3.40 -3.94
C GLU A 43 -0.93 -3.36 -4.67
N LEU A 44 -0.14 -4.42 -4.49
CA LEU A 44 1.05 -4.70 -5.30
C LEU A 44 0.85 -6.05 -5.97
N GLU A 45 0.59 -6.02 -7.27
CA GLU A 45 0.52 -7.20 -8.11
C GLU A 45 1.91 -7.55 -8.64
N TYR A 46 2.29 -8.82 -8.53
CA TYR A 46 3.50 -9.37 -9.12
C TYR A 46 3.17 -10.54 -10.04
N HIS A 47 3.64 -10.44 -11.29
CA HIS A 47 3.70 -11.56 -12.22
C HIS A 47 5.12 -11.73 -12.78
N PRO A 48 5.73 -12.93 -12.68
CA PRO A 48 7.14 -13.13 -13.03
C PRO A 48 7.49 -12.86 -14.50
N THR A 49 6.51 -12.86 -15.41
CA THR A 49 6.74 -12.66 -16.86
C THR A 49 5.89 -11.57 -17.50
N ARG A 50 5.00 -10.91 -16.73
CA ARG A 50 4.05 -9.92 -17.27
C ARG A 50 4.19 -8.54 -16.64
N GLY A 51 5.10 -8.39 -15.68
CA GLY A 51 5.35 -7.13 -14.99
C GLY A 51 4.68 -7.08 -13.62
N THR A 52 4.68 -5.88 -13.07
CA THR A 52 4.23 -5.57 -11.71
C THR A 52 3.32 -4.37 -11.73
N GLY A 53 2.25 -4.40 -10.95
CA GLY A 53 1.27 -3.32 -10.85
C GLY A 53 1.19 -2.79 -9.43
N VAL A 54 0.99 -1.48 -9.28
CA VAL A 54 0.70 -0.85 -7.98
C VAL A 54 -0.62 -0.11 -8.10
N SER A 55 -1.45 -0.20 -7.07
CA SER A 55 -2.74 0.51 -7.02
C SER A 55 -3.00 1.08 -5.64
N GLU A 56 -3.65 2.24 -5.62
CA GLU A 56 -4.16 2.87 -4.41
C GLU A 56 -5.67 3.07 -4.53
N ASN A 57 -6.41 2.28 -3.77
CA ASN A 57 -7.86 2.34 -3.73
C ASN A 57 -8.36 3.02 -2.46
N PHE A 58 -9.38 3.87 -2.61
CA PHE A 58 -10.13 4.51 -1.55
C PHE A 58 -11.47 3.80 -1.39
N GLN A 59 -12.16 3.99 -0.25
CA GLN A 59 -13.49 3.39 -0.02
C GLN A 59 -14.51 3.73 -1.12
N ASP A 60 -14.34 4.88 -1.78
CA ASP A 60 -15.23 5.35 -2.84
C ASP A 60 -14.71 5.03 -4.24
N THR A 61 -13.57 4.33 -4.37
CA THR A 61 -13.02 3.94 -5.66
C THR A 61 -13.97 2.91 -6.31
N PRO A 62 -14.42 3.13 -7.56
CA PRO A 62 -15.25 2.16 -8.28
C PRO A 62 -14.59 0.78 -8.35
N PRO A 63 -15.36 -0.31 -8.48
CA PRO A 63 -14.82 -1.65 -8.64
C PRO A 63 -13.79 -1.70 -9.79
N PHE A 64 -12.65 -2.31 -9.49
CA PHE A 64 -11.39 -2.41 -10.25
C PHE A 64 -11.48 -2.18 -11.77
N ILE A 65 -10.80 -1.12 -12.27
CA ILE A 65 -10.58 -0.84 -13.72
C ILE A 65 -9.10 -1.00 -14.10
N GLY A 66 -8.39 -1.94 -13.46
CA GLY A 66 -6.96 -2.15 -13.65
C GLY A 66 -6.09 -1.39 -12.64
N HIS A 67 -4.77 -1.54 -12.78
CA HIS A 67 -3.81 -0.86 -11.91
C HIS A 67 -3.66 0.61 -12.27
N ASP A 68 -3.45 1.45 -11.27
CA ASP A 68 -3.11 2.86 -11.47
C ASP A 68 -1.75 3.02 -12.15
N GLU A 69 -0.78 2.17 -11.79
CA GLU A 69 0.59 2.22 -12.30
C GLU A 69 1.14 0.82 -12.62
N ALA A 70 1.84 0.68 -13.75
CA ALA A 70 2.49 -0.56 -14.18
C ALA A 70 4.01 -0.34 -14.32
N PHE A 71 4.79 -1.36 -13.96
CA PHE A 71 6.24 -1.31 -13.88
C PHE A 71 6.88 -2.52 -14.56
N ASP A 72 8.00 -2.27 -15.23
CA ASP A 72 8.81 -3.29 -15.90
C ASP A 72 9.68 -4.09 -14.91
N SER A 73 9.89 -3.56 -13.70
CA SER A 73 10.66 -4.21 -12.64
C SER A 73 9.94 -4.23 -11.29
N LEU A 74 10.20 -5.29 -10.53
CA LEU A 74 9.68 -5.44 -9.17
C LEU A 74 10.25 -4.37 -8.23
N ASP A 75 11.50 -3.97 -8.40
CA ASP A 75 12.15 -2.97 -7.53
C ASP A 75 11.51 -1.58 -7.68
N GLU A 76 11.15 -1.17 -8.89
CA GLU A 76 10.43 0.08 -9.14
C GLU A 76 9.03 0.05 -8.51
N ALA A 77 8.31 -1.05 -8.70
CA ALA A 77 6.99 -1.24 -8.10
C ALA A 77 7.05 -1.20 -6.57
N ILE A 78 8.03 -1.88 -5.96
CA ILE A 78 8.27 -1.85 -4.51
C ILE A 78 8.59 -0.43 -4.04
N SER A 79 9.43 0.29 -4.76
CA SER A 79 9.80 1.67 -4.42
C SER A 79 8.58 2.58 -4.43
N ARG A 80 7.75 2.49 -5.48
CA ARG A 80 6.50 3.24 -5.58
C ARG A 80 5.53 2.88 -4.45
N PHE A 81 5.36 1.59 -4.17
CA PHE A 81 4.49 1.12 -3.10
C PHE A 81 4.90 1.72 -1.75
N LYS A 82 6.21 1.72 -1.43
CA LYS A 82 6.74 2.32 -0.19
C LYS A 82 6.50 3.83 -0.11
N GLU A 83 6.58 4.56 -1.23
CA GLU A 83 6.26 5.99 -1.27
C GLU A 83 4.79 6.26 -0.92
N LEU A 84 3.88 5.45 -1.47
CA LEU A 84 2.44 5.54 -1.17
C LEU A 84 2.17 5.30 0.32
N LEU A 85 2.73 4.25 0.90
CA LEU A 85 2.61 3.95 2.34
C LEU A 85 3.17 5.10 3.21
N SER A 86 4.31 5.65 2.81
CA SER A 86 4.93 6.78 3.51
C SER A 86 4.07 8.05 3.43
N SER A 87 3.39 8.27 2.30
CA SER A 87 2.44 9.37 2.15
C SER A 87 1.24 9.21 3.11
N ALA A 88 0.72 7.99 3.26
CA ALA A 88 -0.39 7.66 4.15
C ALA A 88 -0.04 7.91 5.62
N LYS A 89 1.19 7.56 6.02
CA LYS A 89 1.72 7.86 7.36
C LYS A 89 1.80 9.36 7.64
N ARG A 90 2.20 10.17 6.65
CA ARG A 90 2.30 11.64 6.80
C ARG A 90 0.94 12.32 6.86
N GLY A 91 -0.02 11.87 6.06
CA GLY A 91 -1.40 12.37 6.07
C GLY A 91 -2.09 12.21 7.43
N GLU A 92 -1.79 11.12 8.13
CA GLU A 92 -2.25 10.87 9.50
C GLU A 92 -1.65 11.87 10.51
N LYS A 93 -0.34 12.14 10.41
CA LYS A 93 0.35 13.10 11.29
C LYS A 93 -0.20 14.51 11.13
N ALA A 94 -0.43 14.96 9.91
CA ALA A 94 -1.02 16.27 9.62
C ALA A 94 -2.46 16.38 10.14
N SER A 95 -3.28 15.33 9.95
CA SER A 95 -4.68 15.31 10.39
C SER A 95 -4.80 15.27 11.93
N ARG A 96 -3.95 14.51 12.63
CA ARG A 96 -3.90 14.48 14.09
C ARG A 96 -3.43 15.81 14.69
N SER A 97 -2.40 16.43 14.11
CA SER A 97 -1.94 17.76 14.56
C SER A 97 -3.02 18.83 14.38
N ALA A 98 -3.77 18.82 13.27
CA ALA A 98 -4.87 19.76 13.04
C ALA A 98 -6.04 19.55 14.02
N ALA A 99 -6.42 18.30 14.30
CA ALA A 99 -7.48 17.98 15.26
C ALA A 99 -7.13 18.40 16.70
N MET A 100 -5.86 18.27 17.09
CA MET A 100 -5.37 18.65 18.42
C MET A 100 -5.35 20.18 18.61
N ILE A 101 -4.99 20.95 17.58
CA ILE A 101 -5.06 22.42 17.59
C ILE A 101 -6.50 22.94 17.70
N LEU A 102 -7.48 22.21 17.13
CA LEU A 102 -8.88 22.60 17.20
C LEU A 102 -9.52 22.39 18.60
N GLN A 103 -9.03 21.41 19.38
CA GLN A 103 -9.52 21.18 20.74
C GLN A 103 -9.02 22.23 21.75
N ASP A 104 -7.84 22.80 21.52
CA ASP A 104 -7.26 23.82 22.38
C ASP A 104 -7.98 25.19 22.24
N LYS A 105 -8.59 25.46 21.07
CA LYS A 105 -9.36 26.69 20.81
C LYS A 105 -10.80 26.67 21.31
N LYS A 106 -11.26 25.57 21.93
CA LYS A 106 -12.61 25.43 22.49
C LYS A 106 -12.64 25.45 24.03
N ARG A 107 -11.53 25.80 24.68
CA ARG A 107 -11.48 26.04 26.13
C ARG A 107 -11.33 27.52 26.44
#